data_AF-A0A6J2Y469-F1
#
_entry.id   AF-A0A6J2Y469-F1
#
_cell.length_a   1.000
_cell.length_b   1.000
_cell.length_c   1.000
_cell.angle_alpha   90.00
_cell.angle_beta   90.00
_cell.angle_gamma   90.00
#
_symmetry.space_group_name_H-M   'P 1'
#
loop_
_entity.id
_entity.type
_entity.pdbx_description
1 polymer ?
#
loop_
_entity_poly.entity_id
_entity_poly.type
_entity_poly.pdbx_seq_one_letter_code
_entity_poly.pdbx_strand_id
1 'polypeptide(L)'
;MSKFVIILIIGACLVQQNLGGTQLKSSKDEAKKAFHELMDVIDKALTSAQTALDKAVEEVKAEAAELEGKANSELDKVLEPLRTKLNDLVAEATAKGFDVSTCQSYVDGFSNVPDQLVTDLGECITTQVEKAQGYVNDALTSIKKIEEDLNTIDSDIDNCGGNEFKKIKCYAKIIEEIEKDTKDAPAHIAEDVTKATALVTEIVPILEQCFTDKLKKAGDDATKDVADFAICAAL
;
A
#
# COMPACT_ATOMS: atom_id res chain seq x y z
N MET A 1 -9.97 15.49 -15.73
CA MET A 1 -11.22 16.14 -15.28
C MET A 1 -11.26 16.00 -13.76
N SER A 2 -10.66 16.94 -13.02
CA SER A 2 -11.30 18.13 -12.43
C SER A 2 -12.28 17.78 -11.29
N LYS A 3 -11.96 18.36 -10.10
CA LYS A 3 -12.79 18.65 -8.91
C LYS A 3 -12.37 17.93 -7.62
N PHE A 4 -11.33 18.45 -6.97
CA PHE A 4 -11.29 18.47 -5.50
C PHE A 4 -11.36 19.94 -5.07
N VAL A 5 -12.58 20.36 -4.76
CA VAL A 5 -12.91 21.63 -4.13
C VAL A 5 -13.00 21.34 -2.64
N ILE A 6 -12.08 21.85 -1.83
CA ILE A 6 -12.26 21.94 -0.37
C ILE A 6 -11.94 23.38 0.06
N ILE A 7 -13.02 24.16 -0.01
CA ILE A 7 -13.48 25.28 0.84
C ILE A 7 -12.42 25.96 1.72
N LEU A 8 -12.03 27.16 1.27
CA LEU A 8 -11.45 28.28 2.01
C LEU A 8 -12.59 29.11 2.65
N ILE A 9 -12.78 29.10 3.98
CA ILE A 9 -13.45 30.14 4.80
C ILE A 9 -12.96 29.87 6.25
N ILE A 10 -12.42 30.76 7.08
CA ILE A 10 -12.90 32.08 7.51
C ILE A 10 -11.70 32.93 7.94
N GLY A 11 -11.56 34.10 7.32
CA GLY A 11 -10.81 35.22 7.87
C GLY A 11 -11.76 36.36 8.21
N ALA A 12 -11.42 37.05 9.31
CA ALA A 12 -11.75 38.42 9.71
C ALA A 12 -12.74 38.63 10.88
N CYS A 13 -12.19 39.37 11.88
CA CYS A 13 -12.81 40.41 12.71
C CYS A 13 -13.64 39.96 13.93
N LEU A 14 -13.55 40.56 15.13
CA LEU A 14 -13.26 41.93 15.54
C LEU A 14 -12.97 42.03 17.07
N VAL A 15 -12.21 43.05 17.46
CA VAL A 15 -11.78 43.41 18.82
C VAL A 15 -12.82 44.31 19.53
N GLN A 16 -13.09 44.14 20.84
CA GLN A 16 -12.98 45.15 21.93
C GLN A 16 -13.94 44.97 23.16
N GLN A 17 -13.29 44.92 24.34
CA GLN A 17 -13.63 45.50 25.67
C GLN A 17 -14.76 44.91 26.56
N ASN A 18 -14.38 44.18 27.64
CA ASN A 18 -14.68 44.55 29.04
C ASN A 18 -13.85 43.73 30.07
N LEU A 19 -13.36 44.42 31.11
CA LEU A 19 -12.16 44.14 31.91
C LEU A 19 -12.15 42.86 32.78
N GLY A 20 -10.99 42.17 32.79
CA GLY A 20 -10.54 41.33 33.91
C GLY A 20 -10.85 39.84 33.78
N GLY A 21 -12.12 39.51 34.03
CA GLY A 21 -12.58 38.13 34.16
C GLY A 21 -13.29 37.58 32.93
N THR A 22 -14.00 38.44 32.20
CA THR A 22 -14.85 38.06 31.07
C THR A 22 -14.05 37.94 29.78
N GLN A 23 -13.13 38.87 29.53
CA GLN A 23 -12.25 38.85 28.36
C GLN A 23 -11.24 37.69 28.41
N LEU A 24 -10.76 37.34 29.61
CA LEU A 24 -9.86 36.21 29.82
C LEU A 24 -10.55 34.85 29.59
N LYS A 25 -11.79 34.69 30.07
CA LYS A 25 -12.60 33.49 29.77
C LYS A 25 -12.89 33.41 28.27
N SER A 26 -13.27 34.53 27.64
CA SER A 26 -13.46 34.61 26.18
C SER A 26 -12.23 34.12 25.41
N SER A 27 -11.02 34.57 25.76
CA SER A 27 -9.80 34.16 25.04
C SER A 27 -9.44 32.68 25.23
N LYS A 28 -9.69 32.10 26.40
CA LYS A 28 -9.51 30.65 26.62
C LYS A 28 -10.53 29.84 25.81
N ASP A 29 -11.79 30.27 25.84
CA ASP A 29 -12.88 29.61 25.12
C ASP A 29 -12.68 29.70 23.59
N GLU A 30 -12.18 30.83 23.10
CA GLU A 30 -11.77 31.03 21.69
C GLU A 30 -10.63 30.08 21.31
N ALA A 31 -9.59 29.94 22.14
CA ALA A 31 -8.50 29.00 21.88
C ALA A 31 -8.98 27.53 21.87
N LYS A 32 -9.82 27.12 22.83
CA LYS A 32 -10.41 25.77 22.83
C LYS A 32 -11.32 25.53 21.63
N LYS A 33 -12.10 26.54 21.21
CA LYS A 33 -12.93 26.44 20.01
C LYS A 33 -12.09 26.28 18.74
N ALA A 34 -11.04 27.09 18.60
CA ALA A 34 -10.11 26.99 17.47
C ALA A 34 -9.41 25.63 17.44
N PHE A 35 -8.98 25.13 18.60
CA PHE A 35 -8.38 23.79 18.71
C PHE A 35 -9.37 22.68 18.31
N HIS A 36 -10.63 22.77 18.76
CA HIS A 36 -11.65 21.80 18.36
C HIS A 36 -11.92 21.82 16.85
N GLU A 37 -11.99 23.02 16.25
CA GLU A 37 -12.13 23.18 14.79
C GLU A 37 -10.94 22.60 14.02
N LEU A 38 -9.71 22.77 14.55
CA LEU A 38 -8.51 22.14 14.00
C LEU A 38 -8.61 20.62 14.05
N MET A 39 -8.93 20.02 15.21
CA MET A 39 -9.06 18.57 15.34
C MET A 39 -10.15 18.01 14.40
N ASP A 40 -11.28 18.70 14.25
CA ASP A 40 -12.33 18.34 13.29
C ASP A 40 -11.85 18.31 11.83
N VAL A 41 -10.90 19.20 11.46
CA VAL A 41 -10.27 19.23 10.14
C VAL A 41 -9.30 18.07 9.99
N ILE A 42 -8.50 17.79 11.02
CA ILE A 42 -7.55 16.69 11.05
C ILE A 42 -8.27 15.35 10.95
N ASP A 43 -9.30 15.10 11.74
CA ASP A 43 -10.09 13.85 11.70
C ASP A 43 -10.66 13.54 10.31
N LYS A 44 -11.14 14.58 9.61
CA LYS A 44 -11.62 14.45 8.23
C LYS A 44 -10.48 14.14 7.26
N ALA A 45 -9.32 14.77 7.44
CA ALA A 45 -8.14 14.49 6.65
C ALA A 45 -7.62 13.05 6.89
N LEU A 46 -7.59 12.60 8.15
CA LEU A 46 -7.24 11.23 8.55
C LEU A 46 -8.18 10.19 7.91
N THR A 47 -9.49 10.42 8.00
CA THR A 47 -10.50 9.52 7.40
C THR A 47 -10.34 9.43 5.88
N SER A 48 -10.09 10.58 5.24
CA SER A 48 -9.87 10.64 3.78
C SER A 48 -8.56 9.96 3.38
N ALA A 49 -7.50 10.16 4.16
CA ALA A 49 -6.20 9.51 3.98
C ALA A 49 -6.33 7.99 4.06
N GLN A 50 -6.97 7.48 5.11
CA GLN A 50 -7.20 6.05 5.28
C GLN A 50 -8.00 5.47 4.10
N THR A 51 -9.08 6.12 3.70
CA THR A 51 -9.88 5.68 2.54
C THR A 51 -9.06 5.61 1.26
N ALA A 52 -8.21 6.60 1.00
CA ALA A 52 -7.38 6.66 -0.20
C ALA A 52 -6.29 5.57 -0.20
N LEU A 53 -5.63 5.37 0.94
CA LEU A 53 -4.59 4.36 1.10
C LEU A 53 -5.17 2.93 1.03
N ASP A 54 -6.32 2.69 1.66
CA ASP A 54 -7.03 1.41 1.59
C ASP A 54 -7.41 1.09 0.14
N LYS A 55 -7.94 2.06 -0.59
CA LYS A 55 -8.27 1.89 -2.02
C LYS A 55 -7.04 1.52 -2.85
N ALA A 56 -5.91 2.17 -2.62
CA ALA A 56 -4.68 1.87 -3.34
C ALA A 56 -4.20 0.43 -3.09
N VAL A 57 -4.28 -0.05 -1.84
CA VAL A 57 -3.92 -1.44 -1.51
C VAL A 57 -4.92 -2.45 -2.08
N GLU A 58 -6.22 -2.14 -2.09
CA GLU A 58 -7.21 -3.00 -2.70
C GLU A 58 -7.00 -3.15 -4.22
N GLU A 59 -6.53 -2.11 -4.91
CA GLU A 59 -6.15 -2.21 -6.33
C GLU A 59 -4.98 -3.20 -6.53
N VAL A 60 -3.95 -3.15 -5.66
CA VAL A 60 -2.83 -4.11 -5.69
C VAL A 60 -3.28 -5.53 -5.40
N LYS A 61 -4.18 -5.74 -4.42
CA LYS A 61 -4.73 -7.06 -4.10
C LYS A 61 -5.60 -7.62 -5.24
N ALA A 62 -6.38 -6.76 -5.89
CA ALA A 62 -7.21 -7.16 -7.02
C ALA A 62 -6.35 -7.64 -8.19
N GLU A 63 -5.29 -6.89 -8.52
CA GLU A 63 -4.33 -7.30 -9.55
C GLU A 63 -3.64 -8.62 -9.17
N ALA A 64 -3.14 -8.74 -7.94
CA ALA A 64 -2.56 -9.98 -7.44
C ALA A 64 -3.49 -11.20 -7.63
N ALA A 65 -4.76 -11.07 -7.25
CA ALA A 65 -5.75 -12.13 -7.42
C ALA A 65 -6.04 -12.45 -8.89
N GLU A 66 -6.04 -11.44 -9.78
CA GLU A 66 -6.18 -11.65 -11.22
C GLU A 66 -5.01 -12.46 -11.79
N LEU A 67 -3.77 -12.11 -11.41
CA LEU A 67 -2.56 -12.80 -11.84
C LEU A 67 -2.52 -14.26 -11.37
N GLU A 68 -2.88 -14.52 -10.12
CA GLU A 68 -3.00 -15.88 -9.59
C GLU A 68 -4.08 -16.66 -10.32
N GLY A 69 -5.24 -16.03 -10.57
CA GLY A 69 -6.36 -16.65 -11.27
C GLY A 69 -6.03 -17.08 -12.70
N LYS A 70 -5.19 -16.32 -13.41
CA LYS A 70 -4.80 -16.65 -14.80
C LYS A 70 -3.58 -17.57 -14.90
N ALA A 71 -2.79 -17.73 -13.83
CA ALA A 71 -1.52 -18.46 -13.84
C ALA A 71 -1.61 -19.86 -14.44
N ASN A 72 -2.53 -20.69 -13.97
CA ASN A 72 -2.67 -22.05 -14.48
C ASN A 72 -3.06 -22.09 -15.95
N SER A 73 -3.97 -21.20 -16.39
CA SER A 73 -4.42 -21.17 -17.77
C SER A 73 -3.36 -20.67 -18.75
N GLU A 74 -2.52 -19.71 -18.35
CA GLU A 74 -1.39 -19.27 -19.17
C GLU A 74 -0.27 -20.31 -19.16
N LEU A 75 -0.03 -20.98 -18.03
CA LEU A 75 0.92 -22.08 -17.94
C LEU A 75 0.50 -23.25 -18.82
N ASP A 76 -0.77 -23.63 -18.83
CA ASP A 76 -1.26 -24.73 -19.66
C ASP A 76 -1.01 -24.49 -21.15
N LYS A 77 -1.16 -23.25 -21.63
CA LYS A 77 -0.81 -22.89 -23.02
C LYS A 77 0.67 -23.09 -23.33
N VAL A 78 1.54 -22.85 -22.36
CA VAL A 78 2.98 -23.06 -22.47
C VAL A 78 3.33 -24.55 -22.42
N LEU A 79 2.68 -25.30 -21.52
CA LEU A 79 3.01 -26.70 -21.26
C LEU A 79 2.37 -27.68 -22.25
N GLU A 80 1.21 -27.39 -22.83
CA GLU A 80 0.47 -28.35 -23.68
C GLU A 80 1.30 -28.87 -24.89
N PRO A 81 2.00 -28.02 -25.65
CA PRO A 81 2.87 -28.50 -26.74
C PRO A 81 4.04 -29.35 -26.23
N LEU A 82 4.62 -28.97 -25.09
CA LEU A 82 5.74 -29.68 -24.48
C LEU A 82 5.30 -31.04 -23.91
N ARG A 83 4.10 -31.10 -23.31
CA ARG A 83 3.48 -32.32 -22.80
C ARG A 83 3.23 -33.31 -23.93
N THR A 84 2.71 -32.83 -25.06
CA THR A 84 2.56 -33.64 -26.27
C THR A 84 3.90 -34.22 -26.72
N LYS A 85 4.92 -33.37 -26.84
CA LYS A 85 6.27 -33.78 -27.25
C LYS A 85 6.90 -34.79 -26.28
N LEU A 86 6.73 -34.61 -24.98
CA LEU A 86 7.21 -35.55 -23.97
C LEU A 86 6.53 -36.91 -24.11
N ASN A 87 5.20 -36.92 -24.26
CA ASN A 87 4.42 -38.15 -24.44
C ASN A 87 4.85 -38.91 -25.70
N ASP A 88 5.11 -38.19 -26.80
CA ASP A 88 5.59 -38.80 -28.05
C ASP A 88 6.97 -39.44 -27.86
N LEU A 89 7.89 -38.76 -27.17
CA LEU A 89 9.22 -39.30 -26.84
C LEU A 89 9.13 -40.55 -25.95
N VAL A 90 8.28 -40.54 -24.93
CA VAL A 90 8.04 -41.68 -24.04
C VAL A 90 7.50 -42.88 -24.84
N ALA A 91 6.53 -42.64 -25.72
CA ALA A 91 5.94 -43.68 -26.56
C ALA A 91 6.96 -44.26 -27.54
N GLU A 92 7.79 -43.42 -28.18
CA GLU A 92 8.83 -43.85 -29.10
C GLU A 92 9.90 -44.69 -28.40
N ALA A 93 10.38 -44.25 -27.24
CA ALA A 93 11.36 -44.98 -26.43
C ALA A 93 10.81 -46.36 -26.01
N THR A 94 9.58 -46.39 -25.53
CA THR A 94 8.89 -47.63 -25.13
C THR A 94 8.74 -48.59 -26.32
N ALA A 95 8.36 -48.09 -27.50
CA ALA A 95 8.23 -48.90 -28.70
C ALA A 95 9.57 -49.49 -29.18
N LYS A 96 10.68 -48.82 -28.87
CA LYS A 96 12.05 -49.30 -29.12
C LYS A 96 12.54 -50.29 -28.04
N GLY A 97 11.74 -50.56 -27.02
CA GLY A 97 12.09 -51.47 -25.91
C GLY A 97 12.99 -50.83 -24.86
N PHE A 98 13.12 -49.50 -24.84
CA PHE A 98 13.85 -48.78 -23.81
C PHE A 98 13.04 -48.73 -22.51
N ASP A 99 13.71 -48.94 -21.37
CA ASP A 99 13.10 -48.82 -20.04
C ASP A 99 13.05 -47.35 -19.59
N VAL A 100 11.92 -46.69 -19.86
CA VAL A 100 11.70 -45.27 -19.54
C VAL A 100 11.76 -44.95 -18.05
N SER A 101 11.69 -45.96 -17.15
CA SER A 101 11.82 -45.73 -15.70
C SER A 101 13.19 -45.15 -15.32
N THR A 102 14.21 -45.39 -16.15
CA THR A 102 15.55 -44.80 -15.99
C THR A 102 15.57 -43.28 -16.22
N CYS A 103 14.56 -42.74 -16.91
CA CYS A 103 14.41 -41.31 -17.22
C CYS A 103 13.22 -40.67 -16.49
N GLN A 104 12.62 -41.37 -15.52
CA GLN A 104 11.37 -40.96 -14.85
C GLN A 104 11.48 -39.58 -14.17
N SER A 105 12.67 -39.21 -13.68
CA SER A 105 12.88 -37.92 -13.01
C SER A 105 12.52 -36.71 -13.88
N TYR A 106 12.66 -36.80 -15.20
CA TYR A 106 12.31 -35.71 -16.12
C TYR A 106 10.80 -35.63 -16.36
N VAL A 107 10.10 -36.77 -16.34
CA VAL A 107 8.63 -36.82 -16.41
C VAL A 107 8.02 -36.26 -15.14
N ASP A 108 8.59 -36.63 -13.99
CA ASP A 108 8.17 -36.11 -12.68
C ASP A 108 8.48 -34.61 -12.57
N GLY A 109 9.66 -34.18 -13.03
CA GLY A 109 10.05 -32.77 -13.13
C GLY A 109 9.02 -31.96 -13.92
N PHE A 110 8.71 -32.40 -15.14
CA PHE A 110 7.73 -31.75 -16.00
C PHE A 110 6.34 -31.68 -15.35
N SER A 111 5.94 -32.75 -14.67
CA SER A 111 4.63 -32.85 -14.01
C SER A 111 4.50 -31.92 -12.79
N ASN A 112 5.61 -31.60 -12.14
CA ASN A 112 5.66 -30.71 -10.98
C ASN A 112 5.75 -29.23 -11.34
N VAL A 113 5.94 -28.87 -12.61
CA VAL A 113 6.05 -27.47 -13.06
C VAL A 113 4.86 -26.60 -12.63
N PRO A 114 3.59 -27.05 -12.71
CA PRO A 114 2.45 -26.26 -12.22
C PRO A 114 2.52 -25.94 -10.72
N ASP A 115 2.83 -26.93 -9.89
CA ASP A 115 2.91 -26.75 -8.44
C ASP A 115 4.07 -25.80 -8.07
N GLN A 116 5.20 -25.90 -8.79
CA GLN A 116 6.32 -25.00 -8.62
C GLN A 116 5.98 -23.58 -9.05
N LEU A 117 5.24 -23.39 -10.16
CA LEU A 117 4.80 -22.06 -10.59
C LEU A 117 3.92 -21.42 -9.53
N VAL A 118 2.91 -22.14 -9.01
CA VAL A 118 1.99 -21.61 -7.99
C VAL A 118 2.76 -21.17 -6.75
N THR A 119 3.73 -21.97 -6.31
CA THR A 119 4.59 -21.65 -5.17
C THR A 119 5.44 -20.40 -5.44
N ASP A 120 6.20 -20.40 -6.53
CA ASP A 120 7.11 -19.31 -6.91
C ASP A 120 6.36 -17.99 -7.15
N LEU A 121 5.19 -18.05 -7.77
CA LEU A 121 4.34 -16.89 -8.06
C LEU A 121 3.70 -16.36 -6.78
N GLY A 122 3.14 -17.24 -5.96
CA GLY A 122 2.52 -16.88 -4.68
C GLY A 122 3.50 -16.19 -3.75
N GLU A 123 4.75 -16.65 -3.67
CA GLU A 123 5.81 -15.98 -2.90
C GLU A 123 6.13 -14.57 -3.43
N CYS A 124 6.24 -14.42 -4.76
CA CYS A 124 6.55 -13.14 -5.40
C CYS A 124 5.44 -12.10 -5.18
N ILE A 125 4.19 -12.55 -5.36
CA ILE A 125 2.97 -11.75 -5.17
C ILE A 125 2.82 -11.37 -3.70
N THR A 126 2.91 -12.33 -2.78
CA THR A 126 2.77 -12.08 -1.33
C THR A 126 3.77 -11.03 -0.86
N THR A 127 5.04 -11.16 -1.28
CA THR A 127 6.09 -10.18 -0.96
C THR A 127 5.74 -8.77 -1.43
N GLN A 128 5.16 -8.64 -2.62
CA GLN A 128 4.78 -7.36 -3.20
C GLN A 128 3.54 -6.76 -2.50
N VAL A 129 2.55 -7.58 -2.17
CA VAL A 129 1.37 -7.17 -1.40
C VAL A 129 1.76 -6.71 0.01
N GLU A 130 2.67 -7.42 0.68
CA GLU A 130 3.18 -7.03 2.00
C GLU A 130 3.94 -5.69 1.94
N LYS A 131 4.73 -5.44 0.88
CA LYS A 131 5.37 -4.13 0.68
C LYS A 131 4.36 -3.01 0.50
N ALA A 132 3.31 -3.22 -0.31
CA ALA A 132 2.24 -2.25 -0.48
C ALA A 132 1.57 -1.90 0.85
N GLN A 133 1.27 -2.92 1.66
CA GLN A 133 0.73 -2.73 3.01
C GLN A 133 1.72 -2.00 3.93
N GLY A 134 3.01 -2.29 3.81
CA GLY A 134 4.08 -1.58 4.53
C GLY A 134 4.05 -0.07 4.26
N TYR A 135 3.99 0.34 2.99
CA TYR A 135 3.92 1.75 2.62
C TYR A 135 2.68 2.46 3.19
N VAL A 136 1.52 1.78 3.20
CA VAL A 136 0.30 2.31 3.81
C VAL A 136 0.45 2.44 5.32
N ASN A 137 0.97 1.43 5.99
CA ASN A 137 1.15 1.44 7.44
C ASN A 137 2.14 2.54 7.88
N ASP A 138 3.23 2.73 7.13
CA ASP A 138 4.19 3.80 7.40
C ASP A 138 3.55 5.18 7.25
N ALA A 139 2.76 5.40 6.20
CA ALA A 139 2.03 6.64 5.98
C ALA A 139 1.01 6.90 7.10
N LEU A 140 0.19 5.90 7.45
CA LEU A 140 -0.78 6.02 8.53
C LEU A 140 -0.11 6.26 9.89
N THR A 141 1.08 5.70 10.13
CA THR A 141 1.85 5.95 11.35
C THR A 141 2.36 7.39 11.39
N SER A 142 2.93 7.89 10.29
CA SER A 142 3.36 9.29 10.15
C SER A 142 2.19 10.26 10.40
N ILE A 143 1.06 9.97 9.78
CA ILE A 143 -0.16 10.77 9.84
C ILE A 143 -0.76 10.78 11.26
N LYS A 144 -0.82 9.63 11.96
CA LYS A 144 -1.27 9.56 13.35
C LYS A 144 -0.39 10.36 14.31
N LYS A 145 0.92 10.42 14.03
CA LYS A 145 1.83 11.22 14.84
C LYS A 145 1.49 12.72 14.77
N ILE A 146 0.99 13.21 13.63
CA ILE A 146 0.50 14.60 13.51
C ILE A 146 -0.67 14.84 14.48
N GLU A 147 -1.63 13.91 14.55
CA GLU A 147 -2.76 14.00 15.49
C GLU A 147 -2.28 13.98 16.95
N GLU A 148 -1.35 13.09 17.30
CA GLU A 148 -0.75 13.01 18.64
C GLU A 148 -0.02 14.30 19.03
N ASP A 149 0.76 14.86 18.12
CA ASP A 149 1.50 16.12 18.34
C ASP A 149 0.52 17.29 18.55
N LEU A 150 -0.58 17.36 17.78
CA LEU A 150 -1.59 18.42 17.92
C LEU A 150 -2.41 18.29 19.22
N ASN A 151 -2.63 17.07 19.71
CA ASN A 151 -3.35 16.84 20.98
C ASN A 151 -2.65 17.49 22.20
N THR A 152 -1.38 17.85 22.09
CA THR A 152 -0.66 18.59 23.14
C THR A 152 -1.19 20.02 23.34
N ILE A 153 -1.82 20.61 22.31
CA ILE A 153 -2.33 21.99 22.33
C ILE A 153 -3.41 22.19 23.39
N ASP A 154 -4.29 21.22 23.65
CA ASP A 154 -5.32 21.34 24.70
C ASP A 154 -4.68 21.51 26.08
N SER A 155 -3.60 20.76 26.34
CA SER A 155 -2.82 20.91 27.57
C SER A 155 -2.16 22.28 27.65
N ASP A 156 -1.60 22.77 26.55
CA ASP A 156 -0.97 24.10 26.50
C ASP A 156 -1.96 25.23 26.77
N ILE A 157 -3.20 25.12 26.28
CA ILE A 157 -4.31 26.04 26.60
C ILE A 157 -4.60 26.02 28.10
N ASP A 158 -4.66 24.85 28.72
CA ASP A 158 -4.94 24.72 30.15
C ASP A 158 -3.76 25.17 31.03
N ASN A 159 -2.53 25.11 30.50
CA ASN A 159 -1.30 25.51 31.17
C ASN A 159 -0.97 27.01 31.07
N CYS A 160 -1.77 27.82 30.36
CA CYS A 160 -1.57 29.27 30.31
C CYS A 160 -1.73 29.94 31.70
N GLY A 161 -0.60 30.13 32.38
CA GLY A 161 -0.50 30.70 33.72
C GLY A 161 -0.01 32.15 33.80
N GLY A 162 0.01 32.72 35.00
CA GLY A 162 0.54 34.06 35.27
C GLY A 162 -0.55 35.14 35.41
N ASN A 163 -0.14 36.40 35.25
CA ASN A 163 -1.07 37.55 35.31
C ASN A 163 -1.91 37.64 34.04
N GLU A 164 -2.97 38.45 34.07
CA GLU A 164 -3.96 38.55 33.00
C GLU A 164 -3.34 38.85 31.62
N PHE A 165 -2.41 39.81 31.55
CA PHE A 165 -1.71 40.15 30.31
C PHE A 165 -0.86 38.99 29.77
N LYS A 166 -0.15 38.25 30.65
CA LYS A 166 0.62 37.07 30.25
C LYS A 166 -0.27 35.96 29.71
N LYS A 167 -1.44 35.73 30.33
CA LYS A 167 -2.40 34.73 29.88
C LYS A 167 -2.99 35.08 28.51
N ILE A 168 -3.41 36.33 28.30
CA ILE A 168 -3.90 36.79 27.00
C ILE A 168 -2.85 36.59 25.91
N LYS A 169 -1.59 36.94 26.19
CA LYS A 169 -0.47 36.72 25.25
C LYS A 169 -0.21 35.23 24.98
N CYS A 170 -0.37 34.37 26.00
CA CYS A 170 -0.26 32.91 25.86
C CYS A 170 -1.33 32.37 24.90
N TYR A 171 -2.60 32.70 25.14
CA TYR A 171 -3.71 32.27 24.26
C TYR A 171 -3.55 32.78 22.82
N ALA A 172 -3.13 34.03 22.63
CA ALA A 172 -2.89 34.57 21.30
C ALA A 172 -1.81 33.79 20.52
N LYS A 173 -0.73 33.37 21.21
CA LYS A 173 0.33 32.56 20.60
C LYS A 173 -0.18 31.17 20.22
N ILE A 174 -0.98 30.55 21.08
CA ILE A 174 -1.60 29.24 20.79
C ILE A 174 -2.57 29.35 19.60
N ILE A 175 -3.38 30.40 19.53
CA ILE A 175 -4.28 30.63 18.38
C ILE A 175 -3.47 30.79 17.08
N GLU A 176 -2.35 31.51 17.11
CA GLU A 176 -1.45 31.64 15.95
C GLU A 176 -0.86 30.28 15.53
N GLU A 177 -0.48 29.43 16.51
CA GLU A 177 -0.03 28.05 16.26
C GLU A 177 -1.16 27.20 15.64
N ILE A 178 -2.37 27.26 16.19
CA ILE A 178 -3.56 26.58 15.64
C ILE A 178 -3.85 27.03 14.21
N GLU A 179 -3.80 28.34 13.92
CA GLU A 179 -4.03 28.87 12.57
C GLU A 179 -2.99 28.38 11.55
N LYS A 180 -1.75 28.17 12.00
CA LYS A 180 -0.69 27.59 11.19
C LYS A 180 -0.94 26.10 10.97
N ASP A 181 -1.20 25.35 12.03
CA ASP A 181 -1.41 23.90 11.98
C ASP A 181 -2.65 23.53 11.17
N THR A 182 -3.69 24.37 11.18
CA THR A 182 -4.89 24.23 10.34
C THR A 182 -4.56 24.22 8.84
N LYS A 183 -3.42 24.81 8.44
CA LYS A 183 -2.95 24.82 7.04
C LYS A 183 -1.91 23.74 6.80
N ASP A 184 -0.93 23.65 7.69
CA ASP A 184 0.27 22.84 7.47
C ASP A 184 -0.02 21.35 7.69
N ALA A 185 -0.76 20.98 8.74
CA ALA A 185 -1.01 19.58 9.05
C ALA A 185 -1.85 18.86 7.97
N PRO A 186 -2.98 19.40 7.45
CA PRO A 186 -3.68 18.78 6.34
C PRO A 186 -2.83 18.68 5.06
N ALA A 187 -1.96 19.65 4.80
CA ALA A 187 -1.06 19.62 3.66
C ALA A 187 -0.02 18.49 3.77
N HIS A 188 0.56 18.30 4.97
CA HIS A 188 1.48 17.19 5.24
C HIS A 188 0.78 15.83 5.14
N ILE A 189 -0.44 15.68 5.67
CA ILE A 189 -1.24 14.46 5.50
C ILE A 189 -1.44 14.16 4.01
N ALA A 190 -1.85 15.16 3.22
CA ALA A 190 -2.06 14.97 1.79
C ALA A 190 -0.77 14.61 1.04
N GLU A 191 0.37 15.17 1.42
CA GLU A 191 1.69 14.85 0.87
C GLU A 191 2.08 13.39 1.17
N ASP A 192 1.94 12.95 2.43
CA ASP A 192 2.26 11.58 2.85
C ASP A 192 1.36 10.55 2.16
N VAL A 193 0.05 10.84 2.05
CA VAL A 193 -0.88 10.00 1.28
C VAL A 193 -0.45 9.91 -0.18
N THR A 194 -0.12 11.04 -0.80
CA THR A 194 0.28 11.07 -2.22
C THR A 194 1.54 10.24 -2.46
N LYS A 195 2.55 10.37 -1.60
CA LYS A 195 3.79 9.59 -1.68
C LYS A 195 3.52 8.09 -1.52
N ALA A 196 2.75 7.71 -0.52
CA ALA A 196 2.45 6.31 -0.25
C ALA A 196 1.59 5.70 -1.36
N THR A 197 0.57 6.41 -1.86
CA THR A 197 -0.21 5.97 -3.02
C THR A 197 0.68 5.75 -4.23
N ALA A 198 1.63 6.66 -4.52
CA ALA A 198 2.56 6.47 -5.63
C ALA A 198 3.41 5.19 -5.47
N LEU A 199 3.99 4.98 -4.28
CA LEU A 199 4.76 3.77 -3.97
C LEU A 199 3.93 2.49 -4.09
N VAL A 200 2.66 2.53 -3.67
CA VAL A 200 1.72 1.40 -3.79
C VAL A 200 1.38 1.14 -5.27
N THR A 201 1.10 2.18 -6.06
CA THR A 201 0.81 2.03 -7.49
C THR A 201 1.99 1.47 -8.27
N GLU A 202 3.23 1.77 -7.88
CA GLU A 202 4.44 1.18 -8.47
C GLU A 202 4.54 -0.34 -8.27
N ILE A 203 3.78 -0.94 -7.35
CA ILE A 203 3.76 -2.39 -7.14
C ILE A 203 3.04 -3.13 -8.28
N VAL A 204 2.04 -2.53 -8.92
CA VAL A 204 1.26 -3.16 -10.01
C VAL A 204 2.15 -3.70 -11.14
N PRO A 205 3.03 -2.90 -11.78
CA PRO A 205 3.91 -3.42 -12.82
C PRO A 205 4.92 -4.46 -12.29
N ILE A 206 5.26 -4.42 -11.00
CA ILE A 206 6.14 -5.42 -10.39
C ILE A 206 5.41 -6.76 -10.24
N LEU A 207 4.10 -6.75 -9.93
CA LEU A 207 3.28 -7.96 -9.92
C LEU A 207 3.18 -8.58 -11.32
N GLU A 208 2.95 -7.77 -12.36
CA GLU A 208 2.94 -8.25 -13.74
C GLU A 208 4.29 -8.86 -14.15
N GLN A 209 5.39 -8.25 -13.69
CA GLN A 209 6.74 -8.77 -13.91
C GLN A 209 6.97 -10.08 -13.16
N CYS A 210 6.56 -10.19 -11.88
CA CYS A 210 6.55 -11.45 -11.14
C CYS A 210 5.86 -12.54 -11.96
N PHE A 211 4.65 -12.28 -12.44
CA PHE A 211 3.88 -13.22 -13.25
C PHE A 211 4.65 -13.67 -14.50
N THR A 212 5.13 -12.70 -15.28
CA THR A 212 5.81 -12.96 -16.55
C THR A 212 7.10 -13.75 -16.36
N ASP A 213 7.92 -13.37 -15.38
CA ASP A 213 9.21 -14.00 -15.12
C ASP A 213 9.02 -15.42 -14.59
N LYS A 214 8.04 -15.66 -13.71
CA LYS A 214 7.74 -16.99 -13.18
C LYS A 214 7.14 -17.92 -14.23
N LEU A 215 6.22 -17.41 -15.05
CA LEU A 215 5.66 -18.17 -16.17
C LEU A 215 6.74 -18.57 -17.19
N LYS A 216 7.64 -17.64 -17.52
CA LYS A 216 8.77 -17.91 -18.40
C LYS A 216 9.69 -18.99 -17.83
N LYS A 217 10.07 -18.85 -16.56
CA LYS A 217 10.92 -19.84 -15.87
C LYS A 217 10.28 -21.23 -15.90
N ALA A 218 8.99 -21.33 -15.61
CA ALA A 218 8.25 -22.60 -15.69
C ALA A 218 8.30 -23.23 -17.09
N GLY A 219 8.15 -22.41 -18.15
CA GLY A 219 8.30 -22.87 -19.53
C GLY A 219 9.72 -23.31 -19.88
N ASP A 220 10.73 -22.60 -19.40
CA ASP A 220 12.14 -22.95 -19.59
C ASP A 220 12.50 -24.26 -18.89
N ASP A 221 12.05 -24.44 -17.64
CA ASP A 221 12.23 -25.65 -16.84
C ASP A 221 11.55 -26.86 -17.52
N ALA A 222 10.30 -26.70 -17.95
CA ALA A 222 9.57 -27.72 -18.70
C ALA A 222 10.25 -28.09 -20.03
N THR A 223 10.76 -27.09 -20.76
CA THR A 223 11.48 -27.33 -22.02
C THR A 223 12.76 -28.13 -21.78
N LYS A 224 13.45 -27.84 -20.69
CA LYS A 224 14.65 -28.56 -20.28
C LYS A 224 14.33 -30.02 -19.95
N ASP A 225 13.29 -30.30 -19.18
CA ASP A 225 12.88 -31.67 -18.85
C ASP A 225 12.58 -32.49 -20.11
N VAL A 226 11.89 -31.91 -21.10
CA VAL A 226 11.64 -32.57 -22.38
C VAL A 226 12.94 -32.88 -23.14
N ALA A 227 13.90 -31.94 -23.14
CA ALA A 227 15.17 -32.14 -23.81
C ALA A 227 16.04 -33.19 -23.11
N ASP A 228 16.10 -33.16 -21.78
CA ASP A 228 16.90 -34.09 -20.99
C ASP A 228 16.29 -35.51 -21.04
N PHE A 229 14.96 -35.64 -21.09
CA PHE A 229 14.30 -36.92 -21.39
C PHE A 229 14.72 -37.47 -22.75
N ALA A 230 14.71 -36.64 -23.80
CA ALA A 230 15.10 -37.07 -25.15
C ALA A 230 16.55 -37.58 -25.20
N ILE A 231 17.46 -36.94 -24.45
CA ILE A 231 18.85 -37.39 -24.33
C ILE A 231 18.92 -38.72 -23.57
N CYS A 232 18.23 -38.82 -22.44
CA CYS A 232 18.22 -40.01 -21.61
C CYS A 232 17.68 -41.24 -22.35
N ALA A 233 16.59 -41.09 -23.10
CA ALA A 233 15.97 -42.16 -23.88
C ALA A 233 16.76 -42.56 -25.14
N ALA A 234 17.84 -41.84 -25.46
CA ALA A 234 18.74 -42.15 -26.58
C ALA A 234 20.01 -42.90 -26.16
N LEU A 235 20.24 -43.09 -24.85
CA LEU A 235 21.36 -43.85 -24.28
C LEU A 235 21.12 -45.37 -24.35
#